data_AF-A0A5D4KDJ4-F1
#
_entry.id   AF-A0A5D4KDJ4-F1
#
_cell.length_a   1.000
_cell.length_b   1.000
_cell.length_c   1.000
_cell.angle_alpha   90.00
_cell.angle_beta   90.00
_cell.angle_gamma   90.00
#
_symmetry.space_group_name_H-M   'P 1'
#
loop_
_entity.id
_entity.type
_entity.pdbx_description
1 polymer ?
#
loop_
_entity_poly.entity_id
_entity_poly.type
_entity_poly.pdbx_seq_one_letter_code
_entity_poly.pdbx_strand_id
1 'polypeptide(L)' 'MKEFLAAFLTIFLVGIYSERITEFLGVQYKVFSDEFNLGLLLADLGIFIALFIPIFALLKKLIVR' A
#
# COMPACT_ATOMS: atom_id res chain seq x y z
N MET A 1 16.90 9.46 11.01
CA MET A 1 16.60 8.04 11.36
C MET A 1 15.11 7.82 11.61
N LYS A 2 14.42 8.72 12.34
CA LYS A 2 12.97 8.61 12.60
C LYS A 2 12.12 8.65 11.32
N GLU A 3 12.46 9.47 10.33
CA GLU A 3 11.69 9.49 9.07
C GLU A 3 11.84 8.19 8.29
N PHE A 4 13.05 7.64 8.24
CA PHE A 4 13.30 6.33 7.64
C PHE A 4 12.47 5.24 8.32
N LEU A 5 12.44 5.22 9.66
CA LEU A 5 11.63 4.26 10.42
C LEU A 5 10.13 4.42 10.11
N ALA A 6 9.62 5.65 10.07
CA ALA A 6 8.23 5.92 9.73
C ALA A 6 7.88 5.47 8.30
N ALA A 7 8.75 5.73 7.33
CA ALA A 7 8.57 5.28 5.95
C ALA A 7 8.60 3.75 5.84
N PHE A 8 9.58 3.10 6.50
CA PHE A 8 9.69 1.64 6.51
C PHE A 8 8.45 0.96 7.11
N LEU A 9 7.99 1.43 8.27
CA LEU A 9 6.76 0.92 8.91
C LEU A 9 5.52 1.16 8.05
N THR A 10 5.46 2.30 7.36
CA THR A 10 4.37 2.59 6.43
C THR A 10 4.34 1.58 5.29
N ILE A 11 5.47 1.35 4.62
CA ILE A 11 5.55 0.39 3.51
C ILE A 11 5.15 -1.01 3.98
N PHE A 12 5.65 -1.42 5.16
CA PHE A 12 5.31 -2.71 5.74
C PHE A 12 3.81 -2.87 6.02
N LEU A 13 3.19 -1.90 6.69
CA LEU A 13 1.76 -1.95 7.01
C LEU A 13 0.88 -1.86 5.76
N VAL A 14 1.21 -0.93 4.86
CA VAL A 14 0.47 -0.75 3.60
C VAL A 14 0.55 -2.01 2.76
N GLY A 15 1.71 -2.67 2.67
CA GLY A 15 1.85 -3.95 1.97
C GLY A 15 0.86 -4.99 2.48
N ILE A 16 0.83 -5.22 3.79
CA ILE A 16 -0.09 -6.18 4.42
C ILE A 16 -1.56 -5.81 4.16
N TYR A 17 -1.95 -4.56 4.38
CA TYR A 17 -3.34 -4.15 4.22
C TYR A 17 -3.78 -4.13 2.76
N SER A 18 -2.91 -3.69 1.85
CA SER A 18 -3.20 -3.64 0.42
C SER A 18 -3.47 -5.03 -0.13
N GLU A 19 -2.63 -6.02 0.19
CA GLU A 19 -2.83 -7.41 -0.22
C GLU A 19 -4.15 -7.99 0.29
N ARG A 20 -4.48 -7.76 1.57
CA ARG A 20 -5.74 -8.23 2.16
C ARG A 20 -6.97 -7.57 1.52
N ILE A 21 -6.89 -6.28 1.22
CA ILE A 21 -8.00 -5.53 0.64
C ILE A 21 -8.19 -5.93 -0.83
N THR A 22 -7.11 -6.06 -1.60
CA THR A 22 -7.20 -6.42 -3.02
C THR A 22 -7.64 -7.87 -3.21
N GLU A 23 -7.22 -8.78 -2.32
CA GLU A 23 -7.74 -10.15 -2.24
C GLU A 23 -9.24 -10.17 -1.89
N PHE A 24 -9.67 -9.41 -0.87
CA PHE A 24 -11.08 -9.33 -0.47
C PHE A 24 -12.00 -8.77 -1.56
N LEU A 25 -11.54 -7.74 -2.28
CA LEU A 25 -12.28 -7.11 -3.36
C LEU A 25 -12.20 -7.89 -4.69
N GLY A 26 -11.36 -8.93 -4.78
CA GLY A 26 -11.13 -9.70 -6.00
C GLY A 26 -10.43 -8.89 -7.11
N VAL A 27 -9.68 -7.85 -6.75
CA VAL A 27 -8.93 -6.98 -7.69
C VAL A 27 -7.42 -7.15 -7.57
N GLN A 28 -6.97 -8.21 -6.89
CA GLN A 28 -5.56 -8.54 -6.77
C GLN A 28 -4.94 -8.74 -8.16
N TYR A 29 -3.96 -7.90 -8.50
CA TYR A 29 -3.24 -7.99 -9.76
C TYR A 29 -1.83 -8.56 -9.54
N LYS A 30 -1.54 -9.71 -10.12
CA LYS A 30 -0.21 -10.33 -10.05
C LYS A 30 0.58 -10.02 -11.30
N VAL A 31 1.42 -8.99 -11.20
CA VAL A 31 2.23 -8.43 -12.30
C VAL A 31 3.01 -9.47 -13.11
N PHE A 32 3.44 -10.58 -12.50
CA PHE A 32 4.26 -11.61 -13.15
C PHE A 32 3.51 -12.86 -13.60
N SER A 33 2.26 -13.04 -13.19
CA SER A 33 1.47 -14.24 -13.53
C SER A 33 0.21 -13.95 -14.33
N ASP A 34 -0.32 -12.73 -14.21
CA ASP A 34 -1.59 -12.37 -14.85
C ASP A 34 -1.32 -11.80 -16.24
N GLU A 35 -2.29 -11.98 -17.15
CA GLU A 35 -2.30 -11.24 -18.41
C GLU A 35 -2.39 -9.74 -18.13
N PHE A 36 -1.73 -8.94 -18.97
CA PHE A 36 -1.67 -7.51 -18.76
C PHE A 36 -3.08 -6.90 -18.71
N ASN A 37 -3.44 -6.36 -17.54
CA ASN A 37 -4.72 -5.71 -17.33
C ASN A 37 -4.48 -4.35 -16.65
N LEU A 38 -4.59 -3.28 -17.44
CA LEU A 38 -4.37 -1.91 -16.95
C LEU A 38 -5.36 -1.52 -15.85
N GLY A 39 -6.61 -1.97 -15.93
CA GLY A 39 -7.64 -1.64 -14.95
C GLY A 39 -7.33 -2.24 -13.58
N LEU A 40 -6.97 -3.52 -13.54
CA LEU A 40 -6.56 -4.20 -12.30
C LEU A 40 -5.27 -3.61 -11.73
N LEU A 41 -4.28 -3.33 -12.58
CA LEU A 41 -3.04 -2.67 -12.15
C LEU A 41 -3.32 -1.30 -11.49
N LEU A 42 -4.18 -0.48 -12.10
CA LEU A 42 -4.53 0.83 -11.56
C LEU A 42 -5.37 0.73 -10.28
N ALA A 43 -6.25 -0.27 -10.17
CA ALA A 43 -7.01 -0.53 -8.95
C ALA A 43 -6.08 -0.90 -7.79
N ASP A 44 -5.13 -1.81 -8.03
CA ASP A 44 -4.14 -2.24 -7.05
C ASP A 44 -3.25 -1.08 -6.58
N LEU A 45 -2.70 -0.29 -7.53
CA LEU A 45 -1.94 0.93 -7.22
C LEU A 45 -2.78 1.99 -6.49
N GLY A 46 -4.04 2.15 -6.88
CA GLY A 46 -4.97 3.08 -6.25
C GLY A 46 -5.21 2.75 -4.78
N ILE A 47 -5.44 1.47 -4.48
CA ILE A 47 -5.60 0.98 -3.09
C ILE A 47 -4.32 1.19 -2.29
N PHE A 48 -3.16 0.89 -2.87
CA PHE A 48 -1.86 1.11 -2.22
C PHE A 48 -1.67 2.59 -1.84
N ILE A 49 -1.88 3.52 -2.77
CA ILE A 49 -1.72 4.96 -2.52
C ILE A 49 -2.74 5.46 -1.49
N ALA A 50 -4.00 5.01 -1.59
CA ALA A 50 -5.07 5.39 -0.68
C ALA A 50 -4.78 4.97 0.78
N LEU A 51 -4.08 3.86 0.99
CA LEU A 51 -3.62 3.42 2.31
C LEU A 51 -2.33 4.12 2.74
N PHE A 52 -1.39 4.33 1.81
CA PHE A 52 -0.08 4.90 2.11
C PHE A 52 -0.17 6.31 2.69
N ILE A 53 -0.94 7.20 2.06
CA ILE A 53 -1.04 8.61 2.48
C ILE A 53 -1.49 8.74 3.94
N PRO A 54 -2.64 8.18 4.38
CA PRO A 54 -3.09 8.33 5.76
C PRO A 54 -2.19 7.61 6.77
N ILE A 55 -1.69 6.41 6.45
CA ILE A 55 -0.80 5.66 7.36
C ILE A 55 0.52 6.40 7.55
N PHE A 56 1.13 6.90 6.47
CA PHE A 56 2.37 7.69 6.55
C PHE A 56 2.17 8.97 7.35
N ALA A 57 1.07 9.70 7.09
CA ALA A 57 0.76 10.93 7.81
C ALA A 57 0.62 10.67 9.32
N LEU A 58 -0.05 9.57 9.70
CA LEU A 58 -0.21 9.16 11.09
C LEU A 58 1.13 8.75 11.72
N LEU A 59 1.91 7.90 11.07
CA LEU A 59 3.21 7.45 11.60
C LEU A 59 4.23 8.58 11.67
N LYS A 60 4.28 9.46 10.67
CA LYS A 60 5.11 10.67 10.71
C LYS A 60 4.73 11.55 11.90
N LYS A 61 3.43 11.70 12.19
CA LYS A 61 2.93 12.44 13.35
C LYS A 61 3.26 11.78 14.70
N LEU A 62 3.46 10.47 14.75
CA LEU A 62 3.74 9.73 15.99
C LEU A 62 5.24 9.54 16.27
N ILE A 63 6.04 9.33 15.23
CA ILE A 63 7.46 8.93 15.35
C ILE A 63 8.40 10.09 15.09
N VAL A 64 8.10 10.89 14.06
CA VAL A 64 8.97 12.00 13.62
C VAL A 64 8.64 13.29 14.36
N ARG A 65 7.35 13.52 14.62
CA ARG A 65 6.88 14.66 15.41
C ARG A 65 7.48 14.66 16.82
#